data_AF-A0A3N5ZNB2-F1
#
_entry.id   AF-A0A3N5ZNB2-F1
#
_cell.length_a   1.000
_cell.length_b   1.000
_cell.length_c   1.000
_cell.angle_alpha   90.00
_cell.angle_beta   90.00
_cell.angle_gamma   90.00
#
_symmetry.space_group_name_H-M   'P 1'
#
loop_
_entity.id
_entity.type
_entity.pdbx_description
1 polymer ?
#
loop_
_entity_poly.entity_id
_entity_poly.type
_entity_poly.pdbx_seq_one_letter_code
_entity_poly.pdbx_strand_id
1 'polypeptide(L)'
;MRLALLDWIIIALSIGICFIPALFVAKRSGKNTAEFFASGRAVPWWLAGLSMVATTFSSDTPNLVTNFVRTQGVAGNWQWWAFVLTG
;
A
#
# COMPACT_ATOMS: atom_id res chain seq x y z
N MET A 1 -18.67 -19.08 -5.73
CA MET A 1 -17.24 -19.48 -5.79
C MET A 1 -16.90 -20.21 -4.51
N ARG A 2 -16.20 -21.35 -4.57
CA ARG A 2 -15.80 -22.11 -3.38
C ARG A 2 -14.33 -21.77 -3.11
N LEU A 3 -14.05 -21.16 -1.96
CA LEU A 3 -12.69 -20.87 -1.53
C LEU A 3 -11.98 -22.18 -1.21
N ALA A 4 -10.82 -22.38 -1.83
CA ALA A 4 -9.96 -23.50 -1.53
C ALA A 4 -9.27 -23.28 -0.17
N LEU A 5 -8.78 -24.35 0.45
CA LEU A 5 -7.95 -24.26 1.65
C LEU A 5 -6.72 -23.35 1.40
N LEU A 6 -6.16 -23.41 0.19
CA LEU A 6 -5.04 -22.57 -0.21
C LEU A 6 -5.37 -21.07 -0.13
N ASP A 7 -6.58 -20.66 -0.52
CA ASP A 7 -7.00 -19.25 -0.48
C ASP A 7 -7.01 -18.73 0.97
N TRP A 8 -7.51 -19.55 1.90
CA TRP A 8 -7.51 -19.21 3.32
C TRP A 8 -6.10 -19.11 3.91
N ILE A 9 -5.19 -19.98 3.49
CA ILE A 9 -3.77 -19.91 3.89
C ILE A 9 -3.16 -18.59 3.41
N ILE A 10 -3.40 -18.22 2.15
CA ILE A 10 -2.89 -16.96 1.58
C ILE A 10 -3.45 -15.76 2.36
N ILE A 11 -4.75 -15.73 2.63
CA ILE A 11 -5.39 -14.65 3.40
C ILE A 11 -4.75 -14.52 4.79
N ALA A 12 -4.64 -15.63 5.52
CA ALA A 12 -4.07 -15.62 6.86
C ALA A 12 -2.60 -15.16 6.86
N LEU A 13 -1.82 -15.61 5.88
CA LEU A 13 -0.42 -15.23 5.72
C LEU A 13 -0.26 -13.76 5.34
N SER A 14 -1.08 -13.24 4.42
CA SER A 14 -1.09 -11.82 4.05
C SER A 14 -1.41 -10.92 5.25
N ILE A 15 -2.44 -11.25 6.03
CA ILE A 15 -2.78 -10.52 7.26
C ILE A 15 -1.62 -10.60 8.26
N GLY A 16 -1.03 -11.78 8.43
CA GLY A 16 0.12 -11.99 9.31
C GLY A 16 1.30 -11.10 8.94
N ILE A 17 1.72 -11.09 7.67
CA ILE A 17 2.84 -10.28 7.18
C ILE A 17 2.58 -8.77 7.39
N CYS A 18 1.35 -8.30 7.19
CA CYS A 18 1.00 -6.89 7.40
C CYS A 18 0.98 -6.51 8.89
N PHE A 19 0.52 -7.40 9.78
CA PHE A 19 0.24 -7.04 11.18
C PHE A 19 1.39 -7.34 12.14
N ILE A 20 2.16 -8.41 11.89
CA ILE A 20 3.25 -8.84 12.78
C ILE A 20 4.31 -7.75 13.00
N PRO A 21 4.82 -7.04 11.97
CA PRO A 21 5.78 -5.96 12.17
C PRO A 21 5.26 -4.84 13.07
N ALA A 22 3.96 -4.51 12.96
CA ALA A 22 3.34 -3.47 13.76
C ALA A 22 3.40 -3.79 15.26
N LEU A 23 3.24 -5.06 15.65
CA LEU A 23 3.32 -5.49 17.05
C LEU A 23 4.72 -5.26 17.67
N PHE A 24 5.78 -5.44 16.88
CA PHE A 24 7.16 -5.22 17.34
C PHE A 24 7.51 -3.73 17.47
N VAL A 25 6.95 -2.88 16.60
CA VAL A 25 7.22 -1.44 16.60
C VAL A 25 6.28 -0.68 17.55
N ALA A 26 5.12 -1.25 17.91
CA ALA A 26 4.12 -0.62 18.79
C ALA A 26 4.69 -0.07 20.11
N LYS A 27 5.55 -0.83 20.79
CA LYS A 27 6.20 -0.39 22.05
C LYS A 27 7.13 0.81 21.84
N ARG A 28 7.75 0.94 20.66
CA ARG A 28 8.63 2.07 20.33
C ARG A 28 7.82 3.31 19.96
N SER A 29 6.79 3.14 19.13
CA SER A 29 5.91 4.24 18.69
C SER A 29 5.16 4.91 19.84
N GLY A 30 4.85 4.18 20.92
CA GLY A 30 4.16 4.73 22.10
C GLY A 30 5.01 5.59 23.04
N LYS A 31 6.33 5.74 22.81
CA LYS A 31 7.23 6.44 23.74
C LYS A 31 7.04 7.97 23.74
N ASN A 32 6.81 8.57 22.58
CA ASN A 32 6.54 10.00 22.42
C ASN A 32 5.97 10.31 21.03
N THR A 33 5.50 11.54 20.83
CA THR A 33 4.94 12.00 19.54
C THR A 33 5.96 11.99 18.39
N ALA A 34 7.25 12.18 18.68
CA ALA A 34 8.31 12.15 17.67
C ALA A 34 8.55 10.73 17.10
N GLU A 35 8.46 9.69 17.93
CA GLU A 35 8.52 8.29 17.50
C GLU A 35 7.23 7.85 16.81
N PHE A 36 6.07 8.39 17.22
CA PHE A 36 4.79 8.08 16.59
C PHE A 36 4.67 8.66 15.17
N PHE A 37 4.98 9.96 14.98
CA PHE A 37 4.78 10.64 13.69
C PHE A 37 6.03 10.64 12.80
N ALA A 38 7.22 10.86 13.37
CA ALA A 38 8.44 10.98 12.59
C ALA A 38 9.30 9.71 12.64
N SER A 39 8.89 8.67 13.39
CA SER A 39 9.71 7.46 13.64
C SER A 39 11.15 7.82 14.05
N GLY A 40 11.29 8.85 14.89
CA GLY A 40 12.59 9.36 15.32
C GLY A 40 13.48 9.91 14.20
N ARG A 41 12.90 10.28 13.05
CA ARG A 41 13.59 10.71 11.81
C ARG A 41 14.56 9.65 11.25
N ALA A 42 14.33 8.38 11.60
CA ALA A 42 15.19 7.26 11.19
C ALA A 42 14.70 6.53 9.93
N VAL A 43 13.59 6.97 9.32
CA VAL A 43 13.02 6.34 8.12
C VAL A 43 13.92 6.62 6.92
N PRO A 44 14.46 5.59 6.24
CA PRO A 44 15.26 5.81 5.06
C PRO A 44 14.38 6.29 3.90
N TRP A 45 14.95 7.12 3.02
CA TRP A 45 14.22 7.81 1.94
C TRP A 45 13.43 6.86 1.03
N TRP A 46 13.95 5.66 0.75
CA TRP A 46 13.29 4.68 -0.11
C TRP A 46 12.03 4.10 0.55
N LEU A 47 12.05 3.91 1.88
CA LEU A 47 10.91 3.41 2.64
C LEU A 47 9.83 4.49 2.74
N ALA A 48 10.24 5.75 2.92
CA ALA A 48 9.34 6.89 2.84
C ALA A 48 8.69 7.01 1.45
N GLY A 49 9.49 6.89 0.38
CA GLY A 49 9.01 6.88 -1.00
C GLY A 49 7.99 5.77 -1.27
N LEU A 50 8.31 4.54 -0.85
CA LEU A 50 7.41 3.39 -1.00
C LEU A 50 6.10 3.59 -0.22
N SER A 51 6.17 4.15 0.99
CA SER A 51 4.99 4.46 1.80
C SER A 51 4.06 5.49 1.12
N MET A 52 4.63 6.55 0.52
CA MET A 52 3.86 7.55 -0.21
C MET A 52 3.12 6.94 -1.40
N VAL A 53 3.80 6.10 -2.19
CA VAL A 53 3.18 5.40 -3.33
C VAL A 53 2.12 4.38 -2.86
N ALA A 54 2.41 3.63 -1.80
CA ALA A 54 1.45 2.67 -1.24
C ALA A 54 0.17 3.34 -0.74
N THR A 55 0.27 4.56 -0.19
CA THR A 55 -0.88 5.31 0.32
C THR A 55 -1.82 5.79 -0.79
N THR A 56 -1.27 6.13 -1.97
CA THR A 56 -2.07 6.53 -3.15
C THR A 56 -2.57 5.34 -3.97
N PHE A 57 -2.02 4.14 -3.73
CA PHE A 57 -2.38 2.92 -4.42
C PHE A 57 -3.43 2.11 -3.63
N SER A 58 -4.63 2.68 -3.49
CA SER A 58 -5.78 1.97 -2.91
C SER A 58 -6.28 0.87 -3.86
N SER A 59 -7.18 0.01 -3.37
CA SER A 59 -7.82 -1.05 -4.17
C SER A 59 -8.57 -0.53 -5.40
N ASP A 60 -8.98 0.74 -5.40
CA ASP A 60 -9.74 1.35 -6.48
C ASP A 60 -8.84 1.70 -7.67
N THR A 61 -7.58 2.05 -7.42
CA THR A 61 -6.62 2.46 -8.45
C THR A 61 -6.35 1.34 -9.48
N PRO A 62 -6.02 0.08 -9.09
CA PRO A 62 -5.92 -1.02 -10.04
C PRO A 62 -7.22 -1.30 -10.79
N ASN A 63 -8.37 -1.18 -10.12
CA ASN A 63 -9.66 -1.43 -10.74
C ASN A 63 -9.95 -0.40 -11.84
N LEU A 64 -9.62 0.87 -11.58
CA LEU A 64 -9.71 1.95 -12.55
C LEU A 64 -8.72 1.77 -13.72
N VAL A 65 -7.45 1.46 -13.43
CA VAL A 65 -6.43 1.23 -14.47
C VAL A 65 -6.78 0.05 -15.35
N THR A 66 -7.25 -1.07 -14.77
CA THR A 66 -7.69 -2.23 -15.57
C THR A 66 -8.89 -1.90 -16.43
N ASN A 67 -9.83 -1.08 -15.95
CA ASN A 67 -10.94 -0.60 -16.76
C ASN A 67 -10.48 0.31 -17.91
N PHE A 68 -9.51 1.20 -17.69
CA PHE A 68 -8.90 2.01 -18.76
C PHE A 68 -8.24 1.14 -19.82
N VAL A 69 -7.44 0.15 -19.41
CA VAL A 69 -6.79 -0.76 -20.36
C VAL A 69 -7.83 -1.58 -21.13
N ARG A 70 -8.89 -2.03 -20.46
CA ARG A 70 -9.98 -2.79 -21.09
C ARG A 70 -10.75 -1.99 -22.14
N THR A 71 -10.97 -0.69 -21.90
CA THR A 71 -11.85 0.14 -22.75
C THR A 71 -11.11 0.97 -23.79
N GLN A 72 -9.88 1.40 -23.48
CA GLN A 72 -9.10 2.35 -24.26
C GLN A 72 -7.71 1.81 -24.66
N GLY A 73 -7.41 0.56 -24.30
CA GLY A 73 -6.08 -0.03 -24.47
C GLY A 73 -5.05 0.54 -23.51
N VAL A 74 -3.79 0.11 -23.66
CA VAL A 74 -2.68 0.51 -22.78
C VAL A 74 -2.47 2.03 -22.76
N ALA A 75 -2.80 2.73 -23.86
CA ALA A 75 -2.71 4.18 -23.96
C ALA A 75 -3.63 4.92 -22.97
N GLY A 76 -4.76 4.31 -22.57
CA GLY A 76 -5.67 4.89 -21.57
C GLY A 76 -5.03 5.11 -20.19
N ASN A 77 -3.93 4.41 -19.89
CA ASN A 77 -3.18 4.59 -18.65
C ASN A 77 -2.58 6.00 -18.51
N TRP A 78 -2.43 6.75 -19.61
CA TRP A 78 -1.99 8.15 -19.54
C TRP A 78 -2.91 9.04 -18.69
N GLN A 79 -4.19 8.68 -18.56
CA GLN A 79 -5.11 9.39 -17.65
C GLN A 79 -4.71 9.20 -16.18
N TRP A 80 -4.24 8.01 -15.81
CA TRP A 80 -3.73 7.75 -14.46
C TRP A 80 -2.42 8.51 -14.20
N TRP A 81 -1.50 8.54 -15.18
CA TRP A 81 -0.26 9.29 -15.09
C TRP A 81 -0.46 10.81 -14.99
N ALA A 82 -1.53 11.35 -15.59
CA ALA A 82 -1.85 12.77 -15.46
C ALA A 82 -2.09 13.19 -13.99
N PHE A 83 -2.64 12.30 -13.15
CA PHE A 83 -2.83 12.57 -11.72
C PHE A 83 -1.53 12.73 -10.93
N VAL A 84 -0.40 12.22 -11.45
CA VAL A 84 0.91 12.45 -10.81
C VAL A 84 1.30 13.93 -10.88
N LEU A 85 0.88 14.64 -11.94
CA LEU A 85 1.17 16.06 -12.13
C LEU A 85 0.18 16.98 -11.43
N THR A 86 -1.06 16.51 -11.23
CA THR A 86 -2.17 17.30 -10.66
C THR A 86 -2.50 16.93 -9.22
N GLY A 87 -1.64 16.13 -8.57
CA GLY A 87 -1.83 15.64 -7.20
C GLY A 87 -2.18 16.74 -6.20
#